data_AF-A0A7C5V3U5-F1
#
_entry.id   AF-A0A7C5V3U5-F1
#
_cell.length_a   1.000
_cell.length_b   1.000
_cell.length_c   1.000
_cell.angle_alpha   90.00
_cell.angle_beta   90.00
_cell.angle_gamma   90.00
#
_symmetry.space_group_name_H-M   'P 1'
#
loop_
_entity.id
_entity.type
_entity.pdbx_description
1 polymer ?
#
loop_
_entity_poly.entity_id
_entity_poly.type
_entity_poly.pdbx_seq_one_letter_code
_entity_poly.pdbx_strand_id
1 'polypeptide(L)'
;MQTLRRVRVMMISVLCTLALTCKKEPPPAVYIPTLALTAVDASCTEAWLKLTTTQLPATVRLVRLTPTLHTVQTLQLTTPDTLLIDEGLLPRRTYTYKAYGLEVRGSGFEVVDSSTQATVTTMDTTSHNFTWQIDTLGTHSSVLYDVAIINDTLVYAVGEIFHRDSSENWTFFNLAKWNGREWTLHRVYYNGGIFTARWILAFSENDIWIEELIHWNGTTFQPRPIDPMFYGVRTTKAWGTSSSDFYVVGNGGFIAHYDGVRWRRIESGTSTHINDAWGVVNPIKGEREVYCPVTSFFTPGDKKILKITNQTHVDSIPWQPQRNIYSLWSRTGVPIYVCGSTLHVRRGGQWWEVNYGASLALNAIRGEDLNNIFVVGDFGIISHFNGVHWQIVGYDFDSVYGSVAVARDIMIAVGTKNARGIITIGRRL
;
A
#
# COMPACT_ATOMS: atom_id res chain seq x y z
N MET A 1 -59.61 -81.57 -64.52
CA MET A 1 -60.42 -80.38 -64.88
C MET A 1 -60.60 -79.55 -63.61
N GLN A 2 -59.94 -78.39 -63.53
CA GLN A 2 -60.59 -77.06 -63.51
C GLN A 2 -61.48 -76.88 -62.26
N THR A 3 -61.36 -75.85 -61.42
CA THR A 3 -60.84 -74.49 -61.62
C THR A 3 -60.76 -73.78 -60.25
N LEU A 4 -59.77 -72.90 -60.12
CA LEU A 4 -59.59 -71.97 -58.99
C LEU A 4 -60.79 -71.02 -58.81
N ARG A 5 -61.16 -70.71 -57.56
CA ARG A 5 -61.78 -69.44 -57.18
C ARG A 5 -60.86 -68.70 -56.20
N ARG A 6 -60.33 -67.57 -56.67
CA ARG A 6 -59.47 -66.63 -55.94
C ARG A 6 -60.29 -65.83 -54.92
N VAL A 7 -59.84 -65.81 -53.67
CA VAL A 7 -60.25 -64.82 -52.65
C VAL A 7 -59.31 -63.61 -52.77
N ARG A 8 -59.85 -62.42 -53.00
CA ARG A 8 -59.11 -61.15 -52.95
C ARG A 8 -59.21 -60.59 -51.54
N VAL A 9 -58.11 -60.57 -50.80
CA VAL A 9 -57.96 -59.76 -49.58
C VAL A 9 -57.26 -58.47 -49.97
N MET A 10 -57.91 -57.34 -49.72
CA MET A 10 -57.43 -56.00 -50.03
C MET A 10 -56.55 -55.53 -48.85
N MET A 11 -55.22 -55.48 -49.07
CA MET A 11 -54.24 -55.05 -48.08
C MET A 11 -53.94 -53.56 -48.30
N ILE A 12 -54.42 -52.72 -47.38
CA ILE A 12 -54.17 -51.27 -47.38
C ILE A 12 -52.78 -51.03 -46.76
N SER A 13 -51.81 -50.66 -47.59
CA SER A 13 -50.47 -50.25 -47.18
C SER A 13 -50.46 -48.78 -46.76
N VAL A 14 -50.45 -48.52 -45.45
CA VAL A 14 -50.20 -47.18 -44.89
C VAL A 14 -48.69 -46.93 -44.91
N LEU A 15 -48.24 -46.10 -45.84
CA LEU A 15 -46.86 -45.63 -45.94
C LEU A 15 -46.64 -44.52 -44.89
N CYS A 16 -46.14 -44.88 -43.71
CA CYS A 16 -45.67 -43.91 -42.71
C CYS A 16 -44.30 -43.37 -43.13
N THR A 17 -44.28 -42.23 -43.83
CA THR A 17 -43.04 -41.48 -44.08
C THR A 17 -42.59 -40.80 -42.78
N LEU A 18 -41.62 -41.37 -42.09
CA LEU A 18 -40.87 -40.70 -41.03
C LEU A 18 -40.08 -39.55 -41.66
N ALA A 19 -40.63 -38.34 -41.58
CA ALA A 19 -39.85 -37.13 -41.79
C ALA A 19 -38.83 -37.01 -40.64
N LEU A 20 -37.61 -37.47 -40.88
CA LEU A 20 -36.44 -37.14 -40.08
C LEU A 20 -36.18 -35.64 -40.26
N THR A 21 -36.89 -34.81 -39.50
CA THR A 21 -36.49 -33.42 -39.29
C THR A 21 -35.17 -33.48 -38.54
N CYS A 22 -34.08 -33.16 -39.25
CA CYS A 22 -32.77 -32.93 -38.68
C CYS A 22 -32.93 -31.76 -37.70
N LYS A 23 -33.21 -32.06 -36.42
CA LYS A 23 -33.16 -31.06 -35.35
C LYS A 23 -31.70 -30.66 -35.28
N LYS A 24 -31.39 -29.48 -35.82
CA LYS A 24 -30.10 -28.81 -35.61
C LYS A 24 -29.85 -28.85 -34.10
N GLU A 25 -28.82 -29.57 -33.66
CA GLU A 25 -28.46 -29.59 -32.25
C GLU A 25 -28.36 -28.14 -31.76
N PRO A 26 -28.92 -27.82 -30.58
CA PRO A 26 -28.67 -26.51 -29.99
C PRO A 26 -27.15 -26.33 -29.94
N PRO A 27 -26.62 -25.12 -30.24
CA PRO A 27 -25.19 -24.88 -30.09
C PRO A 27 -24.77 -25.37 -28.70
N PRO A 28 -23.65 -26.11 -28.60
CA PRO A 28 -23.22 -26.67 -27.32
C PRO A 28 -23.22 -25.56 -26.28
N ALA A 29 -23.84 -25.84 -25.13
CA ALA A 29 -23.92 -24.88 -24.04
C ALA A 29 -22.51 -24.32 -23.80
N VAL A 30 -22.38 -22.99 -23.82
CA VAL A 30 -21.09 -22.33 -23.56
C VAL A 30 -20.67 -22.76 -22.15
N TYR A 31 -19.61 -23.55 -22.06
CA TYR A 31 -19.04 -23.95 -20.78
C TYR A 31 -18.52 -22.69 -20.08
N ILE A 32 -19.11 -22.36 -18.95
CA ILE A 32 -18.63 -21.28 -18.08
C ILE A 32 -17.80 -21.97 -16.99
N PRO A 33 -16.47 -21.76 -16.95
CA PRO A 33 -15.64 -22.29 -15.88
C PRO A 33 -16.15 -21.82 -14.52
N THR A 34 -16.16 -22.71 -13.54
CA THR A 34 -16.44 -22.31 -12.15
C THR A 34 -15.25 -21.61 -11.53
N LEU A 35 -14.04 -21.85 -12.07
CA LEU A 35 -12.81 -21.16 -11.73
C LEU A 35 -12.59 -19.92 -12.62
N ALA A 36 -12.44 -18.75 -12.00
CA ALA A 36 -11.99 -17.54 -12.67
C ALA A 36 -10.67 -17.05 -12.06
N LEU A 37 -9.66 -16.90 -12.93
CA LEU A 37 -8.31 -16.43 -12.57
C LEU A 37 -8.05 -15.09 -13.25
N THR A 38 -7.64 -14.11 -12.47
CA THR A 38 -7.31 -12.76 -12.97
C THR A 38 -6.00 -12.27 -12.40
N ALA A 39 -5.25 -11.53 -13.22
CA ALA A 39 -4.08 -10.79 -12.76
C ALA A 39 -4.53 -9.67 -11.82
N VAL A 40 -3.91 -9.60 -10.65
CA VAL A 40 -4.17 -8.54 -9.68
C VAL A 40 -3.13 -7.46 -9.89
N ASP A 41 -1.86 -7.85 -9.75
CA ASP A 41 -0.74 -6.92 -9.71
C ASP A 41 0.61 -7.68 -9.77
N ALA A 42 1.73 -6.97 -9.89
CA ALA A 42 3.07 -7.55 -9.90
C ALA A 42 4.11 -6.66 -9.21
N SER A 43 5.15 -7.30 -8.67
CA SER A 43 6.42 -6.66 -8.32
C SER A 43 7.49 -6.98 -9.38
N CYS A 44 8.76 -6.70 -9.10
CA CYS A 44 9.87 -7.15 -9.96
C CYS A 44 10.05 -8.68 -9.95
N THR A 45 9.66 -9.36 -8.87
CA THR A 45 9.95 -10.78 -8.65
C THR A 45 8.75 -11.62 -8.24
N GLU A 46 7.56 -11.01 -8.18
CA GLU A 46 6.34 -11.65 -7.72
C GLU A 46 5.16 -11.28 -8.63
N ALA A 47 4.25 -12.24 -8.83
CA ALA A 47 2.97 -12.04 -9.49
C ALA A 47 1.82 -12.39 -8.54
N TRP A 48 0.83 -11.51 -8.47
CA TRP A 48 -0.37 -11.68 -7.67
C TRP A 48 -1.57 -11.96 -8.55
N LEU A 49 -2.30 -13.00 -8.21
CA LEU A 49 -3.44 -13.49 -8.97
C LEU A 49 -4.65 -13.68 -8.06
N LYS A 50 -5.82 -13.25 -8.50
CA LYS A 50 -7.09 -13.50 -7.81
C LYS A 50 -7.72 -14.72 -8.45
N LEU A 51 -7.94 -15.73 -7.64
CA LEU A 51 -8.70 -16.92 -8.00
C LEU A 51 -10.08 -16.85 -7.34
N THR A 52 -11.11 -17.10 -8.13
CA THR A 52 -12.50 -17.16 -7.66
C THR A 52 -13.15 -18.48 -8.04
N THR A 53 -14.01 -19.00 -7.15
CA THR A 53 -14.79 -20.23 -7.37
C THR A 53 -16.17 -20.13 -6.74
N THR A 54 -17.17 -20.76 -7.37
CA THR A 54 -18.51 -20.96 -6.78
C THR A 54 -18.67 -22.32 -6.12
N GLN A 55 -17.70 -23.22 -6.27
CA GLN A 55 -17.73 -24.57 -5.70
C GLN A 55 -16.70 -24.69 -4.57
N LEU A 56 -17.16 -25.08 -3.38
CA LEU A 56 -16.33 -25.23 -2.18
C LEU A 56 -16.74 -26.47 -1.37
N PRO A 57 -15.79 -27.17 -0.73
CA PRO A 57 -14.35 -26.98 -0.88
C PRO A 57 -13.87 -27.39 -2.28
N ALA A 58 -12.81 -26.77 -2.79
CA ALA A 58 -12.26 -27.09 -4.10
C ALA A 58 -10.75 -27.27 -4.06
N THR A 59 -10.26 -28.38 -4.61
CA THR A 59 -8.82 -28.58 -4.82
C THR A 59 -8.43 -27.87 -6.10
N VAL A 60 -7.50 -26.92 -6.04
CA VAL A 60 -7.05 -26.19 -7.22
C VAL A 60 -5.53 -26.24 -7.34
N ARG A 61 -5.05 -26.44 -8.56
CA ARG A 61 -3.64 -26.32 -8.93
C ARG A 61 -3.42 -25.10 -9.81
N LEU A 62 -2.61 -24.16 -9.34
CA LEU A 62 -2.12 -23.04 -10.13
C LEU A 62 -0.87 -23.47 -10.90
N VAL A 63 -0.87 -23.25 -12.20
CA VAL A 63 0.30 -23.49 -13.04
C VAL A 63 0.75 -22.22 -13.74
N ARG A 64 2.06 -22.14 -13.94
CA ARG A 64 2.72 -21.21 -14.85
C ARG A 64 2.92 -21.92 -16.19
N LEU A 65 2.47 -21.30 -17.27
CA LEU A 65 2.57 -21.85 -18.61
C LEU A 65 3.97 -21.60 -19.16
N THR A 66 4.83 -22.59 -18.97
CA THR A 66 6.17 -22.72 -19.57
C THR A 66 6.16 -23.89 -20.56
N PRO A 67 7.19 -24.05 -21.43
CA PRO A 67 7.25 -25.18 -22.37
C PRO A 67 7.04 -26.55 -21.71
N THR A 68 7.52 -26.70 -20.47
CA THR A 68 7.10 -27.74 -19.53
C THR A 68 6.20 -27.10 -18.48
N LEU A 69 4.93 -27.51 -18.34
CA LEU A 69 4.01 -26.95 -17.34
C LEU A 69 4.66 -26.91 -15.94
N HIS A 70 4.79 -25.72 -15.36
CA HIS A 70 5.37 -25.55 -14.03
C HIS A 70 4.26 -25.36 -12.99
N THR A 71 4.15 -26.28 -12.03
CA THR A 71 3.19 -26.13 -10.92
C THR A 71 3.73 -25.09 -9.95
N VAL A 72 2.96 -24.01 -9.75
CA VAL A 72 3.30 -22.99 -8.74
C VAL A 72 2.90 -23.49 -7.36
N GLN A 73 1.63 -23.90 -7.23
CA GLN A 73 1.08 -24.41 -5.98
C GLN A 73 -0.18 -25.24 -6.21
N THR A 74 -0.47 -26.15 -5.27
CA THR A 74 -1.75 -26.87 -5.17
C THR A 74 -2.34 -26.57 -3.80
N LEU A 75 -3.60 -26.16 -3.75
CA LEU A 75 -4.25 -25.71 -2.52
C LEU A 75 -5.72 -26.18 -2.44
N GLN A 76 -6.22 -26.26 -1.22
CA GLN A 76 -7.65 -26.46 -0.94
C GLN A 76 -8.30 -25.11 -0.67
N LEU A 77 -9.27 -24.76 -1.49
CA LEU A 77 -10.06 -23.56 -1.32
C LEU A 77 -11.20 -23.83 -0.34
N THR A 78 -11.28 -23.02 0.70
CA THR A 78 -12.40 -22.98 1.66
C THR A 78 -13.19 -21.67 1.58
N THR A 79 -12.72 -20.71 0.78
CA THR A 79 -13.36 -19.42 0.54
C THR A 79 -13.54 -19.17 -0.97
N PRO A 80 -14.58 -18.42 -1.38
CA PRO A 80 -14.84 -18.19 -2.80
C PRO A 80 -13.74 -17.39 -3.49
N ASP A 81 -13.12 -16.43 -2.79
CA ASP A 81 -12.02 -15.60 -3.29
C ASP A 81 -10.71 -15.98 -2.60
N THR A 82 -9.62 -16.09 -3.37
CA THR A 82 -8.29 -16.37 -2.84
C THR A 82 -7.22 -15.58 -3.60
N LEU A 83 -6.30 -14.96 -2.87
CA LEU A 83 -5.10 -14.34 -3.43
C LEU A 83 -3.99 -15.39 -3.53
N LEU A 84 -3.47 -15.58 -4.73
CA LEU A 84 -2.35 -16.47 -5.03
C LEU A 84 -1.12 -15.63 -5.35
N ILE A 85 0.04 -16.07 -4.86
CA ILE A 85 1.33 -15.42 -5.08
C ILE A 85 2.25 -16.42 -5.78
N ASP A 86 2.87 -15.98 -6.87
CA ASP A 86 3.97 -16.68 -7.51
C ASP A 86 5.25 -15.87 -7.34
N GLU A 87 6.25 -16.46 -6.69
CA GLU A 87 7.50 -15.78 -6.29
C GLU A 87 8.69 -16.27 -7.15
N GLY A 88 9.84 -15.60 -7.01
CA GLY A 88 11.07 -15.98 -7.72
C GLY A 88 11.03 -15.71 -9.23
N LEU A 89 10.23 -14.73 -9.65
CA LEU A 89 10.15 -14.28 -11.03
C LEU A 89 11.32 -13.38 -11.39
N LEU A 90 11.57 -13.24 -12.69
CA LEU A 90 12.57 -12.32 -13.24
C LEU A 90 11.91 -10.97 -13.54
N PRO A 91 12.61 -9.85 -13.33
CA PRO A 91 12.14 -8.53 -13.73
C PRO A 91 11.84 -8.42 -15.22
N ARG A 92 10.94 -7.52 -15.59
CA ARG A 92 10.57 -7.19 -16.98
C ARG A 92 10.23 -8.42 -17.82
N ARG A 93 9.46 -9.35 -17.24
CA ARG A 93 9.10 -10.61 -17.88
C ARG A 93 7.60 -10.85 -17.78
N THR A 94 7.03 -11.30 -18.91
CA THR A 94 5.62 -11.69 -18.98
C THR A 94 5.47 -13.17 -18.67
N TYR A 95 4.58 -13.47 -17.74
CA TYR A 95 4.21 -14.81 -17.31
C TYR A 95 2.73 -15.03 -17.57
N THR A 96 2.37 -16.25 -17.96
CA THR A 96 0.98 -16.64 -18.19
C THR A 96 0.62 -17.79 -17.27
N TYR A 97 -0.56 -17.71 -16.67
CA TYR A 97 -1.04 -18.60 -15.64
C TYR A 97 -2.36 -19.24 -16.02
N LYS A 98 -2.60 -20.43 -15.48
CA LYS A 98 -3.91 -21.10 -15.55
C LYS A 98 -4.17 -21.85 -14.24
N ALA A 99 -5.41 -21.86 -13.78
CA ALA A 99 -5.84 -22.66 -12.64
C ALA A 99 -6.62 -23.89 -13.13
N TYR A 100 -6.40 -25.04 -12.48
CA TYR A 100 -7.09 -26.29 -12.76
C TYR A 100 -7.78 -26.81 -11.50
N GLY A 101 -9.08 -27.08 -11.60
CA GLY A 101 -9.85 -27.77 -10.56
C GLY A 101 -9.55 -29.25 -10.60
N LEU A 102 -9.29 -29.85 -9.43
CA LEU A 102 -8.91 -31.24 -9.30
C LEU A 102 -9.93 -32.01 -8.45
N GLU A 103 -10.30 -33.21 -8.92
CA GLU A 103 -11.10 -34.17 -8.17
C GLU A 103 -10.27 -35.45 -7.92
N VAL A 104 -10.40 -36.04 -6.74
CA VAL A 104 -9.75 -37.31 -6.42
C VAL A 104 -10.54 -38.44 -7.07
N ARG A 105 -9.91 -39.18 -7.99
CA ARG A 105 -10.50 -40.36 -8.61
C ARG A 105 -9.48 -41.50 -8.57
N GLY A 106 -9.85 -42.58 -7.88
CA GLY A 106 -8.94 -43.70 -7.63
C GLY A 106 -7.69 -43.25 -6.83
N SER A 107 -6.51 -43.51 -7.37
CA SER A 107 -5.22 -43.16 -6.75
C SER A 107 -4.62 -41.82 -7.23
N GLY A 108 -5.36 -41.01 -7.99
CA GLY A 108 -4.85 -39.80 -8.62
C GLY A 108 -5.82 -38.62 -8.63
N PHE A 109 -5.34 -37.49 -9.15
CA PHE A 109 -6.14 -36.30 -9.39
C PHE A 109 -6.50 -36.21 -10.88
N GLU A 110 -7.78 -36.01 -11.17
CA GLU A 110 -8.28 -35.68 -12.51
C GLU A 110 -8.65 -34.19 -12.59
N VAL A 111 -8.41 -33.59 -13.75
CA VAL A 111 -8.79 -32.20 -14.02
C VAL A 111 -10.28 -32.15 -14.36
N VAL A 112 -11.06 -31.43 -13.57
CA VAL A 112 -12.53 -31.31 -13.73
C VAL A 112 -12.99 -29.92 -14.18
N ASP A 113 -12.14 -28.90 -14.04
CA ASP A 113 -12.38 -27.53 -14.49
C ASP A 113 -11.04 -26.85 -14.82
N SER A 114 -11.07 -25.79 -15.62
CA SER A 114 -9.93 -24.92 -15.83
C SER A 114 -10.35 -23.47 -16.06
N SER A 115 -9.65 -22.53 -15.43
CA SER A 115 -9.87 -21.10 -15.66
C SER A 115 -9.47 -20.65 -17.06
N THR A 116 -9.86 -19.44 -17.45
CA THR A 116 -9.15 -18.71 -18.51
C THR A 116 -7.70 -18.44 -18.11
N GLN A 117 -6.86 -18.09 -19.09
CA GLN A 117 -5.49 -17.68 -18.82
C GLN A 117 -5.46 -16.27 -18.21
N ALA A 118 -4.54 -16.05 -17.27
CA ALA A 118 -4.21 -14.74 -16.75
C ALA A 118 -2.75 -14.43 -17.08
N THR A 119 -2.48 -13.22 -17.58
CA THR A 119 -1.13 -12.79 -17.93
C THR A 119 -0.70 -11.67 -17.01
N VAL A 120 0.53 -11.76 -16.50
CA VAL A 120 1.13 -10.78 -15.59
C VAL A 120 2.51 -10.41 -16.12
N THR A 121 2.85 -9.12 -16.14
CA THR A 121 4.19 -8.63 -16.48
C THR A 121 4.85 -8.07 -15.23
N THR A 122 5.99 -8.63 -14.85
CA THR A 122 6.79 -8.11 -13.73
C THR A 122 7.40 -6.75 -14.05
N MET A 123 7.59 -5.95 -13.02
CA MET A 123 8.19 -4.62 -13.13
C MET A 123 9.67 -4.71 -13.50
N ASP A 124 10.21 -3.64 -14.08
CA ASP A 124 11.67 -3.44 -14.17
C ASP A 124 12.20 -2.99 -12.80
N THR A 125 13.50 -3.16 -12.56
CA THR A 125 14.16 -2.64 -11.34
C THR A 125 14.52 -1.17 -11.51
N THR A 126 14.64 -0.44 -10.40
CA THR A 126 15.16 0.94 -10.43
C THR A 126 16.68 0.99 -10.13
N SER A 127 17.29 2.13 -10.40
CA SER A 127 18.71 2.38 -10.12
C SER A 127 18.96 2.72 -8.65
N HIS A 128 20.10 2.31 -8.10
CA HIS A 128 20.63 2.81 -6.82
C HIS A 128 21.50 4.07 -6.96
N ASN A 129 21.61 4.63 -8.18
CA ASN A 129 22.41 5.81 -8.43
C ASN A 129 21.59 7.08 -8.19
N PHE A 130 22.06 7.90 -7.27
CA PHE A 130 21.42 9.16 -6.89
C PHE A 130 22.43 10.31 -6.92
N THR A 131 21.93 11.50 -7.24
CA THR A 131 22.58 12.77 -6.92
C THR A 131 21.97 13.34 -5.67
N TRP A 132 22.81 13.97 -4.84
CA TRP A 132 22.43 14.42 -3.50
C TRP A 132 22.60 15.92 -3.35
N GLN A 133 21.61 16.56 -2.74
CA GLN A 133 21.66 17.93 -2.26
C GLN A 133 21.27 17.91 -0.78
N ILE A 134 22.07 18.54 0.06
CA ILE A 134 21.85 18.61 1.51
C ILE A 134 21.81 20.07 1.92
N ASP A 135 20.73 20.45 2.60
CA ASP A 135 20.52 21.76 3.16
C ASP A 135 20.27 21.66 4.68
N THR A 136 20.63 22.71 5.41
CA THR A 136 20.25 22.85 6.82
C THR A 136 19.46 24.14 7.05
N LEU A 137 18.38 24.06 7.80
CA LEU A 137 17.51 25.17 8.15
C LEU A 137 17.59 25.46 9.66
N GLY A 138 17.50 26.74 9.99
CA GLY A 138 17.66 27.22 11.37
C GLY A 138 19.12 27.26 11.82
N THR A 139 19.36 27.94 12.94
CA THR A 139 20.69 28.15 13.52
C THR A 139 20.87 27.43 14.85
N HIS A 140 19.78 27.00 15.49
CA HIS A 140 19.82 26.26 16.76
C HIS A 140 18.49 25.54 17.03
N SER A 141 18.50 24.53 17.91
CA SER A 141 17.33 23.77 18.39
C SER A 141 16.28 23.42 17.32
N SER A 142 16.70 23.19 16.07
CA SER A 142 15.79 23.04 14.94
C SER A 142 15.65 21.58 14.52
N VAL A 143 14.42 21.17 14.22
CA VAL A 143 14.04 19.80 13.81
C VAL A 143 12.93 19.91 12.77
N LEU A 144 13.06 19.20 11.65
CA LEU A 144 11.97 19.03 10.70
C LEU A 144 11.28 17.69 10.94
N TYR A 145 9.96 17.73 11.07
CA TYR A 145 9.16 16.56 11.44
C TYR A 145 8.49 15.89 10.25
N ASP A 146 8.20 16.65 9.19
CA ASP A 146 7.54 16.09 8.02
C ASP A 146 7.81 16.88 6.74
N VAL A 147 7.60 16.22 5.61
CA VAL A 147 7.84 16.77 4.29
C VAL A 147 6.81 16.24 3.30
N ALA A 148 6.34 17.11 2.41
CA ALA A 148 5.45 16.77 1.31
C ALA A 148 6.02 17.26 -0.01
N ILE A 149 6.09 16.36 -0.99
CA ILE A 149 6.49 16.65 -2.36
C ILE A 149 5.24 16.80 -3.21
N ILE A 150 5.04 17.96 -3.82
CA ILE A 150 4.00 18.15 -4.84
C ILE A 150 4.61 17.93 -6.22
N ASN A 151 5.78 18.51 -6.47
CA ASN A 151 6.61 18.26 -7.64
C ASN A 151 8.08 18.62 -7.35
N ASP A 152 8.94 18.55 -8.36
CA ASP A 152 10.38 18.82 -8.31
C ASP A 152 10.75 20.27 -7.94
N THR A 153 9.81 21.20 -8.14
CA THR A 153 9.96 22.64 -7.84
C THR A 153 9.09 23.11 -6.69
N LEU A 154 8.26 22.24 -6.11
CA LEU A 154 7.32 22.60 -5.04
C LEU A 154 7.30 21.52 -3.97
N VAL A 155 7.99 21.82 -2.87
CA VAL A 155 8.10 20.96 -1.69
C VAL A 155 7.86 21.80 -0.45
N TYR A 156 7.17 21.22 0.52
CA TYR A 156 6.98 21.84 1.83
C TYR A 156 7.53 20.93 2.92
N ALA A 157 8.27 21.50 3.85
CA ALA A 157 8.71 20.83 5.07
C ALA A 157 8.19 21.60 6.29
N VAL A 158 7.79 20.87 7.33
CA VAL A 158 7.25 21.45 8.57
C VAL A 158 8.09 21.01 9.76
N GLY A 159 8.18 21.88 10.77
CA GLY A 159 8.96 21.59 11.95
C GLY A 159 9.14 22.75 12.91
N GLU A 160 10.20 22.67 13.69
CA GLU A 160 10.72 23.71 14.55
C GLU A 160 11.97 24.31 13.91
N ILE A 161 11.89 25.54 13.44
CA ILE A 161 13.00 26.19 12.73
C ILE A 161 13.30 27.52 13.44
N PHE A 162 14.31 27.53 14.29
CA PHE A 162 14.74 28.73 15.00
C PHE A 162 15.90 29.38 14.28
N HIS A 163 15.76 30.66 13.99
CA HIS A 163 16.79 31.49 13.37
C HIS A 163 17.16 32.62 14.34
N ARG A 164 18.47 32.77 14.58
CA ARG A 164 19.03 33.91 15.30
C ARG A 164 19.67 34.85 14.29
N ASP A 165 19.19 36.08 14.22
CA ASP A 165 19.77 37.09 13.34
C ASP A 165 21.09 37.65 13.91
N SER A 166 21.77 38.52 13.14
CA SER A 166 23.03 39.16 13.55
C SER A 166 22.87 40.12 14.73
N SER A 167 21.64 40.53 15.06
CA SER A 167 21.30 41.36 16.21
C SER A 167 20.86 40.54 17.43
N GLU A 168 21.09 39.22 17.38
CA GLU A 168 20.76 38.25 18.42
C GLU A 168 19.25 38.01 18.66
N ASN A 169 18.37 38.49 17.77
CA ASN A 169 16.95 38.24 17.90
C ASN A 169 16.58 36.85 17.38
N TRP A 170 15.72 36.17 18.13
CA TRP A 170 15.23 34.85 17.77
C TRP A 170 13.90 34.94 17.01
N THR A 171 13.84 34.23 15.88
CA THR A 171 12.61 34.03 15.11
C THR A 171 12.34 32.53 14.99
N PHE A 172 11.11 32.13 15.29
CA PHE A 172 10.61 30.77 15.08
C PHE A 172 9.80 30.73 13.78
N PHE A 173 10.10 29.77 12.91
CA PHE A 173 9.35 29.40 11.71
C PHE A 173 8.88 27.95 11.82
N ASN A 174 7.71 27.65 11.27
CA ASN A 174 7.12 26.30 11.30
C ASN A 174 6.88 25.69 9.92
N LEU A 175 7.21 26.43 8.85
CA LEU A 175 7.07 25.99 7.47
C LEU A 175 8.28 26.43 6.64
N ALA A 176 8.83 25.52 5.86
CA ALA A 176 9.82 25.79 4.83
C ALA A 176 9.24 25.39 3.47
N LYS A 177 9.40 26.25 2.46
CA LYS A 177 8.94 26.03 1.08
C LYS A 177 10.11 26.06 0.12
N TRP A 178 10.27 24.97 -0.64
CA TRP A 178 11.18 24.86 -1.77
C TRP A 178 10.51 25.38 -3.04
N ASN A 179 11.25 26.13 -3.85
CA ASN A 179 10.79 26.69 -5.13
C ASN A 179 11.54 26.14 -6.36
N GLY A 180 12.32 25.06 -6.21
CA GLY A 180 13.20 24.55 -7.26
C GLY A 180 14.65 25.05 -7.16
N ARG A 181 14.91 26.09 -6.35
CA ARG A 181 16.23 26.71 -6.21
C ARG A 181 16.66 26.92 -4.76
N GLU A 182 15.77 27.37 -3.90
CA GLU A 182 16.07 27.67 -2.50
C GLU A 182 14.89 27.38 -1.58
N TRP A 183 15.20 27.23 -0.28
CA TRP A 183 14.21 27.13 0.78
C TRP A 183 13.88 28.50 1.34
N THR A 184 12.59 28.82 1.37
CA THR A 184 12.05 30.03 2.01
C THR A 184 11.32 29.67 3.29
N LEU A 185 11.52 30.44 4.36
CA LEU A 185 10.93 30.18 5.67
C LEU A 185 9.67 31.02 5.88
N HIS A 186 8.61 30.40 6.39
CA HIS A 186 7.29 30.99 6.59
C HIS A 186 6.79 30.74 8.02
N ARG A 187 6.00 31.68 8.52
CA ARG A 187 5.32 31.56 9.81
C ARG A 187 3.83 31.40 9.56
N VAL A 188 3.30 30.25 9.96
CA VAL A 188 1.87 29.98 9.95
C VAL A 188 1.33 30.17 11.36
N TYR A 189 0.28 30.97 11.48
CA TYR A 189 -0.28 31.38 12.76
C TYR A 189 -1.61 30.67 13.02
N TYR A 190 -1.84 30.35 14.30
CA TYR A 190 -3.11 29.88 14.82
C TYR A 190 -3.44 30.67 16.09
N ASN A 191 -4.64 31.27 16.15
CA ASN A 191 -5.08 32.13 17.27
C ASN A 191 -4.06 33.20 17.70
N GLY A 192 -3.36 33.81 16.73
CA GLY A 192 -2.35 34.84 16.98
C GLY A 192 -0.98 34.34 17.46
N GLY A 193 -0.83 33.02 17.69
CA GLY A 193 0.42 32.38 18.06
C GLY A 193 1.04 31.56 16.94
N ILE A 194 2.34 31.30 17.04
CA ILE A 194 3.03 30.29 16.23
C ILE A 194 3.03 28.96 16.97
N PHE A 195 2.92 27.86 16.25
CA PHE A 195 2.84 26.50 16.79
C PHE A 195 3.87 25.60 16.11
N THR A 196 4.25 24.52 16.78
CA THR A 196 5.07 23.44 16.21
C THR A 196 4.22 22.64 15.23
N ALA A 197 4.64 22.55 13.96
CA ALA A 197 3.97 21.74 12.94
C ALA A 197 4.72 20.41 12.72
N ARG A 198 4.06 19.29 13.05
CA ARG A 198 4.63 17.93 13.06
C ARG A 198 4.27 17.08 11.86
N TRP A 199 3.21 17.44 11.16
CA TRP A 199 2.76 16.75 9.96
C TRP A 199 2.26 17.72 8.91
N ILE A 200 2.39 17.30 7.66
CA ILE A 200 1.90 18.00 6.49
C ILE A 200 1.26 16.98 5.54
N LEU A 201 0.10 17.31 4.99
CA LEU A 201 -0.64 16.49 4.05
C LEU A 201 -0.98 17.34 2.83
N ALA A 202 -0.26 17.10 1.73
CA ALA A 202 -0.47 17.83 0.48
C ALA A 202 -1.19 16.95 -0.54
N PHE A 203 -2.27 17.47 -1.13
CA PHE A 203 -2.98 16.85 -2.24
C PHE A 203 -2.68 17.54 -3.57
N SER A 204 -2.48 18.86 -3.53
CA SER A 204 -2.05 19.67 -4.68
C SER A 204 -1.34 20.95 -4.20
N GLU A 205 -0.88 21.77 -5.14
CA GLU A 205 -0.32 23.11 -4.84
C GLU A 205 -1.30 24.06 -4.14
N ASN A 206 -2.60 23.80 -4.27
CA ASN A 206 -3.67 24.64 -3.72
C ASN A 206 -4.46 23.92 -2.64
N ASP A 207 -3.98 22.77 -2.18
CA ASP A 207 -4.69 21.94 -1.23
C ASP A 207 -3.71 21.21 -0.30
N ILE A 208 -3.37 21.88 0.81
CA ILE A 208 -2.37 21.41 1.76
C ILE A 208 -2.88 21.64 3.18
N TRP A 209 -2.81 20.60 4.00
CA TRP A 209 -3.10 20.65 5.42
C TRP A 209 -1.82 20.53 6.23
N ILE A 210 -1.76 21.28 7.33
CA ILE A 210 -0.73 21.14 8.35
C ILE A 210 -1.39 21.00 9.72
N GLU A 211 -0.59 20.63 10.73
CA GLU A 211 -1.03 20.56 12.14
C GLU A 211 -1.81 21.82 12.58
N GLU A 212 -2.62 21.69 13.64
CA GLU A 212 -3.67 22.65 14.05
C GLU A 212 -4.81 22.81 13.03
N LEU A 213 -4.96 21.83 12.11
CA LEU A 213 -5.98 21.80 11.07
C LEU A 213 -5.99 23.08 10.22
N ILE A 214 -4.80 23.62 9.93
CA ILE A 214 -4.65 24.77 9.05
C ILE A 214 -4.64 24.28 7.61
N HIS A 215 -5.54 24.83 6.80
CA HIS A 215 -5.71 24.46 5.38
C HIS A 215 -5.23 25.61 4.48
N TRP A 216 -4.23 25.34 3.66
CA TRP A 216 -3.82 26.17 2.53
C TRP A 216 -4.69 25.87 1.30
N ASN A 217 -5.36 26.90 0.80
CA ASN A 217 -6.27 26.84 -0.33
C ASN A 217 -5.69 27.38 -1.65
N GLY A 218 -4.38 27.56 -1.74
CA GLY A 218 -3.71 28.20 -2.89
C GLY A 218 -3.43 29.69 -2.72
N THR A 219 -4.08 30.36 -1.75
CA THR A 219 -3.87 31.79 -1.51
C THR A 219 -3.42 32.10 -0.08
N THR A 220 -4.02 31.41 0.90
CA THR A 220 -3.83 31.72 2.33
C THR A 220 -3.94 30.47 3.17
N PHE A 221 -3.18 30.41 4.26
CA PHE A 221 -3.39 29.42 5.31
C PHE A 221 -4.61 29.83 6.16
N GLN A 222 -5.64 28.99 6.17
CA GLN A 222 -6.89 29.24 6.87
C GLN A 222 -7.08 28.24 8.00
N PRO A 223 -7.23 28.68 9.26
CA PRO A 223 -7.55 27.78 10.34
C PRO A 223 -8.94 27.19 10.13
N ARG A 224 -9.06 25.87 10.30
CA ARG A 224 -10.36 25.19 10.33
C ARG A 224 -10.82 25.04 11.78
N PRO A 225 -12.14 25.04 12.03
CA PRO A 225 -12.66 24.81 13.37
C PRO A 225 -12.10 23.51 13.95
N ILE A 226 -11.41 23.62 15.09
CA ILE A 226 -10.92 22.47 15.83
C ILE A 226 -12.11 21.90 16.60
N ASP A 227 -12.47 20.66 16.28
CA ASP A 227 -13.47 19.92 17.04
C ASP A 227 -12.97 19.69 18.49
N PRO A 228 -13.81 19.84 19.53
CA PRO A 228 -13.40 19.63 20.92
C PRO A 228 -12.70 18.30 21.20
N MET A 229 -12.89 17.27 20.36
CA MET A 229 -12.18 16.01 20.48
C MET A 229 -10.65 16.14 20.36
N PHE A 230 -10.14 17.21 19.74
CA PHE A 230 -8.71 17.47 19.61
C PHE A 230 -8.11 18.25 20.79
N TYR A 231 -8.91 18.71 21.77
CA TYR A 231 -8.37 19.47 22.90
C TYR A 231 -7.45 18.61 23.77
N GLY A 232 -6.21 19.07 23.97
CA GLY A 232 -5.18 18.35 24.72
C GLY A 232 -4.53 17.18 23.94
N VAL A 233 -4.89 17.00 22.68
CA VAL A 233 -4.33 15.96 21.81
C VAL A 233 -3.11 16.51 21.09
N ARG A 234 -2.00 15.79 21.17
CA ARG A 234 -0.83 16.02 20.32
C ARG A 234 -0.91 15.07 19.14
N THR A 235 -1.15 15.63 17.96
CA THR A 235 -1.22 14.89 16.70
C THR A 235 0.19 14.55 16.18
N THR A 236 0.31 13.45 15.46
CA THR A 236 1.60 12.90 15.01
C THR A 236 1.69 12.83 13.50
N LYS A 237 0.64 12.32 12.86
CA LYS A 237 0.52 12.20 11.42
C LYS A 237 -0.92 12.38 10.97
N ALA A 238 -1.03 12.76 9.71
CA ALA A 238 -2.28 12.69 8.96
C ALA A 238 -2.06 11.88 7.67
N TRP A 239 -3.08 11.16 7.26
CA TRP A 239 -3.11 10.46 5.97
C TRP A 239 -4.51 10.53 5.38
N GLY A 240 -4.61 10.77 4.08
CA GLY A 240 -5.90 10.82 3.41
C GLY A 240 -5.79 10.70 1.91
N THR A 241 -6.94 10.70 1.25
CA THR A 241 -7.05 10.67 -0.21
C THR A 241 -7.52 12.00 -0.80
N SER A 242 -8.11 12.85 0.03
CA SER A 242 -8.53 14.20 -0.32
C SER A 242 -8.72 15.04 0.94
N SER A 243 -8.87 16.34 0.77
CA SER A 243 -9.24 17.26 1.86
C SER A 243 -10.63 17.06 2.43
N SER A 244 -11.44 16.22 1.79
CA SER A 244 -12.73 15.75 2.28
C SER A 244 -12.67 14.34 2.85
N ASP A 245 -11.51 13.69 2.92
CA ASP A 245 -11.40 12.31 3.39
C ASP A 245 -9.98 11.98 3.87
N PHE A 246 -9.74 12.26 5.15
CA PHE A 246 -8.45 12.03 5.79
C PHE A 246 -8.56 11.70 7.28
N TYR A 247 -7.53 11.04 7.78
CA TYR A 247 -7.37 10.60 9.16
C TYR A 247 -6.27 11.41 9.82
N VAL A 248 -6.43 11.68 11.10
CA VAL A 248 -5.40 12.25 11.97
C VAL A 248 -5.21 11.31 13.14
N VAL A 249 -3.94 11.01 13.46
CA VAL A 249 -3.55 10.15 14.57
C VAL A 249 -2.68 10.91 15.57
N GLY A 250 -2.56 10.40 16.80
CA GLY A 250 -1.81 11.09 17.84
C GLY A 250 -1.56 10.32 19.13
N ASN A 251 -1.24 11.05 20.18
CA ASN A 251 -1.06 10.51 21.53
C ASN A 251 -2.35 9.94 22.13
N GLY A 252 -2.23 9.10 23.16
CA GLY A 252 -3.40 8.55 23.85
C GLY A 252 -4.25 7.62 22.98
N GLY A 253 -3.67 6.98 21.95
CA GLY A 253 -4.42 6.18 20.98
C GLY A 253 -5.38 7.00 20.11
N PHE A 254 -5.10 8.30 19.91
CA PHE A 254 -5.97 9.19 19.15
C PHE A 254 -6.07 8.79 17.68
N ILE A 255 -7.30 8.65 17.20
CA ILE A 255 -7.65 8.49 15.79
C ILE A 255 -8.91 9.30 15.53
N ALA A 256 -8.86 10.22 14.58
CA ALA A 256 -10.05 10.92 14.08
C ALA A 256 -10.11 10.85 12.56
N HIS A 257 -11.30 10.68 12.00
CA HIS A 257 -11.57 10.69 10.56
C HIS A 257 -12.44 11.88 10.20
N TYR A 258 -12.04 12.62 9.17
CA TYR A 258 -12.82 13.68 8.56
C TYR A 258 -13.45 13.17 7.26
N ASP A 259 -14.77 13.29 7.14
CA ASP A 259 -15.54 12.83 5.97
C ASP A 259 -15.97 13.97 5.02
N GLY A 260 -15.32 15.14 5.14
CA GLY A 260 -15.63 16.33 4.35
C GLY A 260 -16.74 17.19 4.94
N VAL A 261 -17.45 16.66 5.94
CA VAL A 261 -18.52 17.37 6.65
C VAL A 261 -18.21 17.46 8.14
N ARG A 262 -17.84 16.34 8.76
CA ARG A 262 -17.64 16.24 10.20
C ARG A 262 -16.46 15.36 10.57
N TRP A 263 -15.97 15.59 11.77
CA TRP A 263 -15.01 14.72 12.43
C TRP A 263 -15.72 13.59 13.17
N ARG A 264 -15.15 12.39 13.11
CA ARG A 264 -15.55 11.24 13.93
C ARG A 264 -14.34 10.70 14.66
N ARG A 265 -14.45 10.59 15.99
CA ARG A 265 -13.47 9.87 16.81
C ARG A 265 -13.63 8.38 16.54
N ILE A 266 -12.50 7.69 16.34
CA ILE A 266 -12.43 6.25 16.19
C ILE A 266 -11.76 5.67 17.43
N GLU A 267 -12.41 4.69 18.06
CA GLU A 267 -11.88 3.99 19.22
C GLU A 267 -10.78 3.01 18.80
N SER A 268 -9.55 3.28 19.22
CA SER A 268 -8.38 2.49 18.83
C SER A 268 -8.17 1.24 19.70
N GLY A 269 -8.84 1.15 20.85
CA GLY A 269 -8.65 0.07 21.83
C GLY A 269 -7.29 0.11 22.53
N THR A 270 -6.58 1.25 22.50
CA THR A 270 -5.31 1.45 23.19
C THR A 270 -5.18 2.91 23.63
N SER A 271 -4.42 3.15 24.69
CA SER A 271 -3.98 4.50 25.09
C SER A 271 -2.56 4.82 24.59
N THR A 272 -1.92 3.89 23.89
CA THR A 272 -0.56 4.06 23.40
C THR A 272 -0.53 5.01 22.20
N HIS A 273 0.56 5.76 22.09
CA HIS A 273 0.81 6.69 21.01
C HIS A 273 0.82 5.99 19.64
N ILE A 274 0.18 6.62 18.65
CA ILE A 274 0.15 6.15 17.27
C ILE A 274 1.14 6.97 16.45
N ASN A 275 2.15 6.30 15.87
CA ASN A 275 3.31 6.98 15.27
C ASN A 275 3.07 7.46 13.84
N ASP A 276 2.27 6.71 13.07
CA ASP A 276 2.06 6.93 11.65
C ASP A 276 0.63 6.54 11.25
N ALA A 277 0.23 6.93 10.05
CA ALA A 277 -0.98 6.44 9.40
C ALA A 277 -0.69 6.29 7.91
N TRP A 278 -1.05 5.15 7.34
CA TRP A 278 -0.91 4.92 5.90
C TRP A 278 -2.03 4.06 5.39
N GLY A 279 -2.73 4.54 4.36
CA GLY A 279 -3.84 3.82 3.77
C GLY A 279 -3.59 3.39 2.34
N VAL A 280 -4.31 2.35 1.97
CA VAL A 280 -4.24 1.68 0.67
C VAL A 280 -5.65 1.30 0.23
N VAL A 281 -5.82 1.00 -1.06
CA VAL A 281 -7.00 0.30 -1.56
C VAL A 281 -6.62 -1.15 -1.76
N ASN A 282 -7.31 -2.05 -1.07
CA ASN A 282 -7.10 -3.49 -1.22
C ASN A 282 -7.52 -3.92 -2.63
N PRO A 283 -6.64 -4.52 -3.44
CA PRO A 283 -6.92 -4.79 -4.85
C PRO A 283 -7.87 -5.99 -5.04
N ILE A 284 -8.11 -6.78 -3.99
CA ILE A 284 -9.01 -7.94 -4.01
C ILE A 284 -10.42 -7.56 -3.60
N LYS A 285 -10.53 -6.75 -2.54
CA LYS A 285 -11.81 -6.32 -1.96
C LYS A 285 -12.33 -5.00 -2.54
N GLY A 286 -11.45 -4.18 -3.12
CA GLY A 286 -11.77 -2.80 -3.51
C GLY A 286 -12.01 -1.87 -2.30
N GLU A 287 -11.70 -2.33 -1.09
CA GLU A 287 -11.95 -1.62 0.15
C GLU A 287 -10.71 -0.82 0.58
N ARG A 288 -10.93 0.37 1.14
CA ARG A 288 -9.85 1.13 1.77
C ARG A 288 -9.48 0.50 3.11
N GLU A 289 -8.18 0.33 3.32
CA GLU A 289 -7.60 -0.09 4.57
C GLU A 289 -6.61 0.98 5.03
N VAL A 290 -6.70 1.43 6.29
CA VAL A 290 -5.72 2.34 6.89
C VAL A 290 -4.99 1.61 7.99
N TYR A 291 -3.67 1.62 7.94
CA TYR A 291 -2.84 0.98 8.95
C TYR A 291 -2.15 2.01 9.83
N CYS A 292 -2.19 1.78 11.13
CA CYS A 292 -1.65 2.69 12.13
C CYS A 292 -0.71 1.91 13.08
N PRO A 293 0.62 2.08 12.98
CA PRO A 293 1.54 1.44 13.89
C PRO A 293 1.45 2.04 15.30
N VAL A 294 1.32 1.14 16.28
CA VAL A 294 1.26 1.43 17.71
C VAL A 294 2.49 0.82 18.36
N THR A 295 3.20 1.59 19.16
CA THR A 295 4.37 1.09 19.91
C THR A 295 4.48 1.76 21.27
N SER A 296 4.51 0.92 22.30
CA SER A 296 4.94 1.28 23.66
C SER A 296 6.18 0.49 24.04
N PHE A 297 7.14 1.16 24.68
CA PHE A 297 8.27 0.50 25.32
C PHE A 297 7.86 -0.23 26.61
N PHE A 298 6.81 0.25 27.27
CA PHE A 298 6.46 -0.13 28.64
C PHE A 298 5.20 -1.00 28.74
N THR A 299 4.35 -0.98 27.72
CA THR A 299 3.05 -1.66 27.74
C THR A 299 3.10 -2.90 26.85
N PRO A 300 3.10 -4.11 27.44
CA PRO A 300 2.97 -5.35 26.67
C PRO A 300 1.70 -5.34 25.80
N GLY A 301 1.78 -5.86 24.57
CA GLY A 301 0.64 -5.93 23.64
C GLY A 301 0.35 -4.64 22.85
N ASP A 302 0.97 -3.52 23.20
CA ASP A 302 0.89 -2.26 22.43
C ASP A 302 2.08 -2.10 21.47
N LYS A 303 2.55 -3.22 20.93
CA LYS A 303 3.37 -3.31 19.73
C LYS A 303 2.55 -4.04 18.68
N LYS A 304 1.75 -3.28 17.94
CA LYS A 304 0.75 -3.80 17.01
C LYS A 304 0.53 -2.82 15.87
N ILE A 305 -0.12 -3.29 14.81
CA ILE A 305 -0.54 -2.46 13.70
C ILE A 305 -2.06 -2.48 13.70
N LEU A 306 -2.68 -1.36 14.02
CA LEU A 306 -4.13 -1.24 13.89
C LEU A 306 -4.48 -1.19 12.40
N LYS A 307 -5.60 -1.80 12.03
CA LYS A 307 -6.15 -1.79 10.68
C LYS A 307 -7.56 -1.24 10.76
N ILE A 308 -7.80 -0.11 10.09
CA ILE A 308 -9.10 0.51 9.97
C ILE A 308 -9.71 0.13 8.63
N THR A 309 -10.93 -0.42 8.64
CA THR A 309 -11.74 -0.72 7.45
C THR A 309 -13.10 -0.05 7.57
N ASN A 310 -13.85 0.04 6.46
CA ASN A 310 -15.18 0.67 6.43
C ASN A 310 -15.20 2.07 7.08
N GLN A 311 -14.11 2.81 6.89
CA GLN A 311 -13.81 4.12 7.49
C GLN A 311 -13.62 4.16 9.01
N THR A 312 -14.27 3.29 9.80
CA THR A 312 -14.27 3.40 11.26
C THR A 312 -14.08 2.09 12.03
N HIS A 313 -14.14 0.93 11.37
CA HIS A 313 -13.99 -0.36 12.05
C HIS A 313 -12.52 -0.65 12.31
N VAL A 314 -12.13 -0.90 13.57
CA VAL A 314 -10.74 -1.15 13.97
C VAL A 314 -10.54 -2.62 14.29
N ASP A 315 -9.52 -3.20 13.68
CA ASP A 315 -8.94 -4.50 14.00
C ASP A 315 -7.40 -4.34 14.18
N SER A 316 -6.68 -5.42 14.45
CA SER A 316 -5.23 -5.41 14.57
C SER A 316 -4.59 -6.53 13.75
N ILE A 317 -3.47 -6.20 13.10
CA ILE A 317 -2.61 -7.19 12.46
C ILE A 317 -1.66 -7.74 13.54
N PRO A 318 -1.60 -9.06 13.75
CA PRO A 318 -0.66 -9.67 14.69
C PRO A 318 0.78 -9.30 14.34
N TRP A 319 1.51 -8.75 15.31
CA TRP A 319 2.90 -8.35 15.17
C TRP A 319 3.81 -9.28 15.97
N GLN A 320 4.11 -10.44 15.40
CA GLN A 320 4.93 -11.46 16.06
C GLN A 320 6.37 -11.04 16.39
N PRO A 321 7.05 -10.19 15.58
CA PRO A 321 8.42 -9.78 15.89
C PRO A 321 8.58 -9.03 17.23
N GLN A 322 7.51 -8.40 17.75
CA GLN A 322 7.51 -7.66 19.02
C GLN A 322 8.60 -6.57 19.13
N ARG A 323 9.07 -6.09 17.98
CA ARG A 323 9.96 -4.93 17.84
C ARG A 323 9.17 -3.63 17.83
N ASN A 324 9.85 -2.50 18.08
CA ASN A 324 9.20 -1.21 17.97
C ASN A 324 8.89 -0.91 16.51
N ILE A 325 7.76 -0.25 16.29
CA ILE A 325 7.24 0.14 14.98
C ILE A 325 7.01 1.65 14.97
N TYR A 326 7.69 2.33 14.06
CA TYR A 326 7.57 3.79 13.90
C TYR A 326 6.82 4.17 12.64
N SER A 327 6.99 3.41 11.56
CA SER A 327 6.35 3.72 10.28
C SER A 327 6.08 2.46 9.47
N LEU A 328 5.16 2.55 8.51
CA LEU A 328 4.87 1.48 7.57
C LEU A 328 4.51 2.06 6.21
N TRP A 329 4.68 1.25 5.18
CA TRP A 329 4.27 1.60 3.82
C TRP A 329 3.81 0.37 3.06
N SER A 330 2.84 0.57 2.18
CA SER A 330 2.38 -0.43 1.22
C SER A 330 1.73 0.27 0.03
N ARG A 331 1.84 -0.32 -1.17
CA ARG A 331 1.09 0.16 -2.35
C ARG A 331 -0.38 -0.25 -2.28
N THR A 332 -0.65 -1.51 -1.92
CA THR A 332 -1.97 -2.16 -2.08
C THR A 332 -2.41 -2.98 -0.86
N GLY A 333 -1.64 -2.96 0.22
CA GLY A 333 -1.83 -3.82 1.40
C GLY A 333 -1.12 -5.18 1.28
N VAL A 334 -0.52 -5.49 0.13
CA VAL A 334 0.29 -6.69 -0.10
C VAL A 334 1.46 -6.35 -1.05
N PRO A 335 2.73 -6.41 -0.59
CA PRO A 335 3.17 -6.61 0.80
C PRO A 335 3.01 -5.34 1.66
N ILE A 336 3.12 -5.51 2.98
CA ILE A 336 3.23 -4.39 3.93
C ILE A 336 4.65 -4.36 4.47
N TYR A 337 5.35 -3.24 4.28
CA TYR A 337 6.66 -3.00 4.87
C TYR A 337 6.51 -2.19 6.16
N VAL A 338 7.30 -2.55 7.17
CA VAL A 338 7.21 -1.97 8.51
C VAL A 338 8.62 -1.69 9.01
N CYS A 339 8.88 -0.46 9.45
CA CYS A 339 10.18 -0.06 10.00
C CYS A 339 10.05 0.47 11.43
N GLY A 340 11.16 0.40 12.16
CA GLY A 340 11.28 0.82 13.56
C GLY A 340 12.64 0.39 14.09
N SER A 341 12.68 -0.48 15.10
CA SER A 341 13.97 -1.07 15.52
C SER A 341 14.67 -1.87 14.41
N THR A 342 13.89 -2.42 13.48
CA THR A 342 14.34 -3.24 12.34
C THR A 342 13.35 -3.06 11.18
N LEU A 343 13.71 -3.55 9.99
CA LEU A 343 12.82 -3.57 8.83
C LEU A 343 12.20 -4.95 8.65
N HIS A 344 10.89 -5.01 8.45
CA HIS A 344 10.16 -6.25 8.18
C HIS A 344 9.21 -6.09 7.00
N VAL A 345 8.90 -7.21 6.35
CA VAL A 345 7.89 -7.29 5.29
C VAL A 345 6.87 -8.37 5.61
N ARG A 346 5.58 -8.08 5.42
CA ARG A 346 4.50 -9.06 5.54
C ARG A 346 4.14 -9.64 4.18
N ARG A 347 4.26 -10.96 4.04
CA ARG A 347 3.91 -11.73 2.83
C ARG A 347 3.20 -13.01 3.21
N GLY A 348 2.13 -13.39 2.49
CA GLY A 348 1.37 -14.61 2.78
C GLY A 348 0.84 -14.70 4.21
N GLY A 349 0.64 -13.57 4.88
CA GLY A 349 0.22 -13.52 6.29
C GLY A 349 1.35 -13.57 7.33
N GLN A 350 2.58 -13.84 6.91
CA GLN A 350 3.76 -14.01 7.76
C GLN A 350 4.70 -12.80 7.68
N TRP A 351 5.51 -12.61 8.73
CA TRP A 351 6.50 -11.55 8.80
C TRP A 351 7.90 -12.07 8.55
N TRP A 352 8.67 -11.34 7.74
CA TRP A 352 10.06 -11.63 7.43
C TRP A 352 10.90 -10.42 7.75
N GLU A 353 12.00 -10.62 8.49
CA GLU A 353 13.01 -9.57 8.68
C GLU A 353 13.74 -9.32 7.37
N VAL A 354 13.99 -8.05 7.06
CA VAL A 354 14.59 -7.61 5.80
C VAL A 354 15.98 -7.05 6.10
N ASN A 355 16.98 -7.54 5.39
CA ASN A 355 18.31 -6.92 5.40
C ASN A 355 18.29 -5.67 4.51
N TYR A 356 18.51 -4.50 5.11
CA TYR A 356 18.58 -3.21 4.43
C TYR A 356 20.00 -2.62 4.37
N GLY A 357 21.02 -3.43 4.69
CA GLY A 357 22.44 -3.08 4.63
C GLY A 357 23.06 -2.63 5.96
N ALA A 358 22.27 -2.50 7.03
CA ALA A 358 22.76 -2.12 8.36
C ALA A 358 21.87 -2.69 9.48
N SER A 359 22.28 -2.44 10.74
CA SER A 359 21.54 -2.75 11.96
C SER A 359 21.26 -1.49 12.78
N LEU A 360 20.67 -0.48 12.15
CA LEU A 360 20.33 0.83 12.73
C LEU A 360 18.81 1.01 12.86
N ALA A 361 18.37 1.80 13.83
CA ALA A 361 16.94 2.11 13.94
C ALA A 361 16.48 2.98 12.75
N LEU A 362 15.29 2.67 12.25
CA LEU A 362 14.64 3.30 11.12
C LEU A 362 13.39 4.05 11.61
N ASN A 363 13.23 5.30 11.22
CA ASN A 363 12.17 6.18 11.71
C ASN A 363 11.02 6.33 10.71
N ALA A 364 11.31 6.27 9.40
CA ALA A 364 10.30 6.41 8.37
C ALA A 364 10.56 5.51 7.16
N ILE A 365 9.47 5.08 6.53
CA ILE A 365 9.47 4.34 5.27
C ILE A 365 8.42 4.93 4.33
N ARG A 366 8.80 5.22 3.09
CA ARG A 366 7.88 5.58 2.01
C ARG A 366 8.37 5.02 0.69
N GLY A 367 7.44 4.74 -0.21
CA GLY A 367 7.74 4.38 -1.58
C GLY A 367 6.74 5.03 -2.53
N GLU A 368 7.14 5.15 -3.78
CA GLU A 368 6.24 5.50 -4.87
C GLU A 368 5.67 4.23 -5.51
N ASP A 369 6.52 3.21 -5.65
CA ASP A 369 6.13 1.89 -6.16
C ASP A 369 6.97 0.78 -5.51
N LEU A 370 6.64 -0.49 -5.76
CA LEU A 370 7.26 -1.68 -5.15
C LEU A 370 8.73 -1.89 -5.54
N ASN A 371 9.21 -1.15 -6.54
CA ASN A 371 10.59 -1.13 -6.96
C ASN A 371 11.30 0.16 -6.58
N ASN A 372 10.68 1.01 -5.75
CA ASN A 372 11.14 2.35 -5.43
C ASN A 372 10.70 2.74 -4.02
N ILE A 373 11.35 2.13 -3.02
CA ILE A 373 11.03 2.31 -1.59
C ILE A 373 12.27 2.79 -0.86
N PHE A 374 12.10 3.73 0.05
CA PHE A 374 13.17 4.25 0.90
C PHE A 374 12.84 4.06 2.37
N VAL A 375 13.88 3.73 3.14
CA VAL A 375 13.88 3.81 4.60
C VAL A 375 14.92 4.81 5.05
N VAL A 376 14.59 5.58 6.08
CA VAL A 376 15.51 6.53 6.71
C VAL A 376 15.45 6.41 8.22
N GLY A 377 16.52 6.81 8.91
CA GLY A 377 16.57 6.70 10.36
C GLY A 377 17.75 7.34 11.04
N ASP A 378 18.20 6.68 12.10
CA ASP A 378 19.28 7.15 12.96
C ASP A 378 20.63 7.12 12.23
N PHE A 379 21.54 8.00 12.65
CA PHE A 379 22.85 8.20 12.02
C PHE A 379 22.76 8.47 10.51
N GLY A 380 21.68 9.14 10.10
CA GLY A 380 21.48 9.61 8.72
C GLY A 380 21.42 8.50 7.69
N ILE A 381 21.07 7.27 8.08
CA ILE A 381 20.93 6.17 7.11
C ILE A 381 19.84 6.48 6.10
N ILE A 382 20.14 6.24 4.82
CA ILE A 382 19.17 6.19 3.73
C ILE A 382 19.42 4.89 2.96
N SER A 383 18.44 3.97 2.98
CA SER A 383 18.48 2.73 2.22
C SER A 383 17.33 2.66 1.23
N HIS A 384 17.63 2.24 0.01
CA HIS A 384 16.70 2.17 -1.12
C HIS A 384 16.46 0.71 -1.51
N PHE A 385 15.22 0.35 -1.81
CA PHE A 385 14.83 -0.91 -2.41
C PHE A 385 14.50 -0.70 -3.88
N ASN A 386 15.24 -1.37 -4.76
CA ASN A 386 15.06 -1.24 -6.20
C ASN A 386 14.09 -2.25 -6.83
N GLY A 387 13.40 -3.03 -6.00
CA GLY A 387 12.51 -4.12 -6.43
C GLY A 387 13.11 -5.51 -6.30
N VAL A 388 14.44 -5.63 -6.15
CA VAL A 388 15.12 -6.93 -5.94
C VAL A 388 15.94 -6.96 -4.67
N HIS A 389 16.64 -5.89 -4.31
CA HIS A 389 17.43 -5.83 -3.09
C HIS A 389 17.46 -4.42 -2.50
N TRP A 390 17.81 -4.36 -1.22
CA TRP A 390 18.05 -3.11 -0.51
C TRP A 390 19.52 -2.74 -0.55
N GLN A 391 19.82 -1.45 -0.70
CA GLN A 391 21.18 -0.93 -0.65
C GLN A 391 21.18 0.42 0.08
N ILE A 392 22.17 0.62 0.95
CA ILE A 392 22.45 1.93 1.54
C ILE A 392 22.98 2.84 0.43
N VAL A 393 22.25 3.92 0.17
CA VAL A 393 22.54 4.90 -0.89
C VAL A 393 22.97 6.26 -0.33
N GLY A 394 22.79 6.48 0.97
CA GLY A 394 23.19 7.71 1.65
C GLY A 394 23.44 7.46 3.14
N TYR A 395 24.37 8.22 3.71
CA TYR A 395 24.72 8.17 5.13
C TYR A 395 25.21 9.54 5.62
N ASP A 396 24.79 9.95 6.81
CA ASP A 396 25.27 11.16 7.49
C ASP A 396 25.24 10.95 9.01
N PHE A 397 26.39 10.57 9.60
CA PHE A 397 26.51 10.15 11.01
C PHE A 397 25.99 11.18 12.02
N ASP A 398 26.02 12.47 11.67
CA ASP A 398 25.58 13.56 12.54
C ASP A 398 24.06 13.85 12.46
N SER A 399 23.36 13.10 11.61
CA SER A 399 21.96 13.34 11.29
C SER A 399 21.06 12.26 11.87
N VAL A 400 19.82 12.64 12.14
CA VAL A 400 18.72 11.71 12.42
C VAL A 400 17.57 12.14 11.52
N TYR A 401 17.19 11.28 10.58
CA TYR A 401 16.02 11.50 9.74
C TYR A 401 14.78 10.95 10.45
N GLY A 402 13.74 11.77 10.56
CA GLY A 402 12.46 11.41 11.18
C GLY A 402 11.33 11.19 10.18
N SER A 403 11.43 11.76 8.97
CA SER A 403 10.44 11.57 7.90
C SER A 403 11.12 11.52 6.53
N VAL A 404 10.45 10.87 5.58
CA VAL A 404 10.85 10.80 4.18
C VAL A 404 9.60 10.91 3.30
N ALA A 405 9.70 11.63 2.19
CA ALA A 405 8.71 11.63 1.12
C ALA A 405 9.38 11.16 -0.18
N VAL A 406 8.61 10.49 -1.03
CA VAL A 406 9.08 9.94 -2.30
C VAL A 406 8.06 10.27 -3.36
N ALA A 407 8.51 10.82 -4.48
CA ALA A 407 7.69 11.09 -5.65
C ALA A 407 8.54 10.93 -6.91
N ARG A 408 8.15 9.98 -7.78
CA ARG A 408 8.88 9.64 -9.01
C ARG A 408 10.35 9.29 -8.70
N ASP A 409 11.28 10.05 -9.27
CA ASP A 409 12.73 9.91 -9.12
C ASP A 409 13.32 10.75 -7.96
N ILE A 410 12.47 11.38 -7.15
CA ILE A 410 12.90 12.25 -6.04
C ILE A 410 12.51 11.62 -4.71
N MET A 411 13.47 11.56 -3.81
CA MET A 411 13.23 11.35 -2.38
C MET A 411 13.69 12.58 -1.60
N ILE A 412 12.97 12.93 -0.55
CA ILE A 412 13.38 13.98 0.39
C ILE A 412 13.25 13.46 1.81
N ALA A 413 14.36 13.43 2.53
CA ALA A 413 14.43 13.04 3.94
C ALA A 413 14.64 14.29 4.79
N VAL A 414 13.93 14.36 5.91
CA VAL A 414 14.00 15.50 6.83
C VAL A 414 14.17 15.04 8.27
N GLY A 415 14.81 15.88 9.08
CA GLY A 415 15.08 15.58 10.47
C GLY A 415 15.93 16.63 11.17
N THR A 416 16.91 16.20 11.95
CA THR A 416 17.86 17.10 12.62
C THR A 416 19.32 16.69 12.36
N LYS A 417 20.21 17.69 12.31
CA LYS A 417 21.66 17.57 12.26
C LYS A 417 22.30 18.65 13.11
N ASN A 418 23.02 18.29 14.17
CA ASN A 418 23.73 19.23 15.03
C ASN A 418 22.87 20.45 15.46
N ALA A 419 21.66 20.19 15.96
CA ALA A 419 20.65 21.18 16.36
C ALA A 419 20.13 22.10 15.23
N ARG A 420 20.31 21.72 13.96
CA ARG A 420 19.68 22.35 12.80
C ARG A 420 18.70 21.38 12.15
N GLY A 421 17.65 21.88 11.50
CA GLY A 421 16.79 21.05 10.67
C GLY A 421 17.57 20.62 9.43
N ILE A 422 17.64 19.32 9.13
CA ILE A 422 18.30 18.83 7.90
C ILE A 422 17.26 18.48 6.84
N ILE A 423 17.57 18.79 5.59
CA ILE A 423 16.85 18.33 4.42
C ILE A 423 17.85 17.71 3.44
N THR A 424 17.59 16.46 3.04
CA THR A 424 18.41 15.74 2.07
C THR A 424 17.54 15.33 0.90
N ILE A 425 17.87 15.84 -0.29
CA ILE A 425 17.18 15.59 -1.54
C ILE A 425 18.02 14.62 -2.36
N GLY A 426 17.50 13.43 -2.61
CA GLY A 426 18.06 12.45 -3.52
C GLY A 426 17.31 12.44 -4.84
N ARG A 427 18.02 12.59 -5.96
CA ARG A 427 17.44 12.48 -7.32
C ARG A 427 18.07 11.31 -8.05
N ARG A 428 17.25 10.33 -8.46
CA ARG A 428 17.70 9.13 -9.17
C ARG A 428 18.20 9.50 -10.56
N LEU A 429 19.31 8.86 -10.97
CA LEU A 429 19.95 9.03 -12.29
C LEU A 429 19.47 8.01 -13.32
#